data_AF-A0A8B7HMC3-F1
#
_entry.id   AF-A0A8B7HMC3-F1
#
_cell.length_a   1.000
_cell.length_b   1.000
_cell.length_c   1.000
_cell.angle_alpha   90.00
_cell.angle_beta   90.00
_cell.angle_gamma   90.00
#
_symmetry.space_group_name_H-M   'P 1'
#
loop_
_entity.id
_entity.type
_entity.pdbx_description
1 polymer ?
#
loop_
_entity_poly.entity_id
_entity_poly.type
_entity_poly.pdbx_seq_one_letter_code
_entity_poly.pdbx_strand_id
1 'polypeptide(L)'
;MKVSMAAAAVLLCTMALFNQVFSAPFGADTPTACCFSYASRQIQRKFIVDYFETNSQCAKPGVIFITRRGRKICADPSEAWVQDYVTDLEMNVQATSVGPVGSRGPSLGTIPVTSTATSW
;
A
#
# COMPACT_ATOMS: atom_id res chain seq x y z
N MET A 1 15.38 4.15 -57.06
CA MET A 1 14.78 4.74 -55.84
C MET A 1 13.77 3.74 -55.26
N LYS A 2 14.21 2.71 -54.52
CA LYS A 2 13.30 1.67 -54.01
C LYS A 2 13.86 0.81 -52.86
N VAL A 3 15.02 1.19 -52.33
CA VAL A 3 15.66 0.56 -51.16
C VAL A 3 15.53 1.42 -49.90
N SER A 4 14.98 2.63 -50.03
CA SER A 4 14.86 3.61 -48.94
C SER A 4 13.59 3.44 -48.09
N MET A 5 12.49 2.94 -48.66
CA MET A 5 11.23 2.77 -47.92
C MET A 5 11.26 1.60 -46.93
N ALA A 6 11.87 0.48 -47.31
CA ALA A 6 11.94 -0.70 -46.45
C ALA A 6 12.86 -0.46 -45.24
N ALA A 7 14.00 0.19 -45.46
CA ALA A 7 14.93 0.53 -44.38
C ALA A 7 14.32 1.53 -43.38
N ALA A 8 13.59 2.53 -43.87
CA ALA A 8 12.88 3.48 -43.04
C ALA A 8 11.75 2.83 -42.21
N ALA A 9 11.01 1.88 -42.81
CA ALA A 9 9.96 1.14 -42.12
C ALA A 9 10.50 0.26 -40.99
N VAL A 10 11.63 -0.43 -41.22
CA VAL A 10 12.26 -1.28 -40.19
C VAL A 10 12.79 -0.42 -39.02
N LEU A 11 13.37 0.75 -39.31
CA LEU A 11 13.87 1.67 -38.29
C LEU A 11 12.73 2.26 -37.42
N LEU A 12 11.56 2.52 -38.01
CA LEU A 12 10.40 2.99 -37.26
C LEU A 12 9.79 1.90 -36.37
N CYS A 13 9.80 0.63 -36.82
CA CYS A 13 9.29 -0.50 -36.03
C CYS A 13 10.13 -0.80 -34.79
N THR A 14 11.46 -0.62 -34.84
CA THR A 14 12.33 -0.88 -33.68
C THR A 14 12.15 0.15 -32.56
N MET A 15 11.88 1.42 -32.90
CA MET A 15 11.62 2.49 -31.92
C MET A 15 10.27 2.34 -31.21
N ALA A 16 9.28 1.74 -31.86
CA ALA A 16 7.96 1.49 -31.27
C ALA A 16 7.97 0.36 -30.23
N LEU A 17 8.83 -0.65 -30.42
CA LEU A 17 8.94 -1.81 -29.51
C LEU A 17 9.77 -1.48 -28.25
N PHE A 18 10.73 -0.56 -28.34
CA PHE A 18 11.58 -0.19 -27.19
C PHE A 18 10.87 0.68 -26.14
N ASN A 19 9.82 1.41 -26.53
CA ASN A 19 9.05 2.25 -25.62
C ASN A 19 7.96 1.49 -24.82
N GLN A 20 7.83 0.17 -24.99
CA GLN A 20 6.85 -0.62 -24.25
C GLN A 20 7.37 -1.15 -22.91
N VAL A 21 8.57 -0.75 -22.50
CA VAL A 21 9.14 -1.10 -21.20
C VAL A 21 8.80 0.02 -20.22
N PHE A 22 7.88 -0.28 -19.29
CA PHE A 22 7.33 0.58 -18.22
C PHE A 22 6.08 1.43 -18.53
N SER A 23 5.00 0.75 -18.90
CA SER A 23 3.66 1.19 -18.52
C SER A 23 3.33 0.66 -17.11
N ALA A 24 3.81 1.34 -16.06
CA ALA A 24 3.18 1.19 -14.74
C ALA A 24 1.93 2.07 -14.73
N PRO A 25 0.71 1.53 -14.52
CA PRO A 25 -0.45 2.38 -14.36
C PRO A 25 -0.31 3.11 -13.03
N PHE A 26 0.05 4.39 -13.10
CA PHE A 26 -0.18 5.31 -11.99
C PHE A 26 -1.68 5.61 -11.94
N GLY A 27 -2.42 4.68 -11.35
CA GLY A 27 -3.76 4.93 -10.88
C GLY A 27 -3.69 5.96 -9.76
N ALA A 28 -4.47 7.02 -9.89
CA ALA A 28 -4.61 8.07 -8.91
C ALA A 28 -5.25 7.52 -7.63
N ASP A 29 -4.40 7.11 -6.68
CA ASP A 29 -4.58 7.04 -5.23
C ASP A 29 -3.18 6.69 -4.72
N THR A 30 -2.70 7.33 -3.64
CA THR A 30 -1.32 7.25 -3.08
C THR A 30 -0.49 6.06 -3.54
N PRO A 31 0.76 6.24 -4.05
CA PRO A 31 1.56 5.13 -4.57
C PRO A 31 1.57 4.00 -3.55
N THR A 32 0.92 2.89 -3.89
CA THR A 32 0.80 1.72 -3.04
C THR A 32 2.21 1.28 -2.69
N ALA A 33 2.66 1.63 -1.49
CA ALA A 33 4.00 1.31 -1.04
C ALA A 33 4.03 -0.18 -0.71
N CYS A 34 4.65 -0.97 -1.60
CA CYS A 34 4.86 -2.40 -1.39
C CYS A 34 6.28 -2.69 -0.95
N CYS A 35 6.43 -3.77 -0.17
CA CYS A 35 7.72 -4.32 0.18
C CYS A 35 8.10 -5.47 -0.76
N PHE A 36 9.29 -5.38 -1.37
CA PHE A 36 9.83 -6.44 -2.22
C PHE A 36 10.80 -7.35 -1.44
N SER A 37 11.48 -6.77 -0.46
CA SER A 37 12.41 -7.41 0.48
C SER A 37 12.26 -6.80 1.87
N TYR A 38 12.72 -7.55 2.88
CA TYR A 38 12.71 -7.13 4.27
C TYR A 38 14.12 -6.82 4.77
N ALA A 39 14.21 -6.04 5.84
CA ALA A 39 15.46 -5.82 6.56
C ALA A 39 16.03 -7.14 7.05
N SER A 40 17.27 -7.45 6.65
CA SER A 40 17.94 -8.69 7.05
C SER A 40 18.37 -8.73 8.52
N ARG A 41 18.26 -7.61 9.23
CA ARG A 41 18.65 -7.48 10.64
C ARG A 41 17.59 -6.68 11.38
N GLN A 42 17.36 -7.06 12.63
CA GLN A 42 16.54 -6.28 13.54
C GLN A 42 17.12 -4.87 13.71
N ILE A 43 16.27 -3.88 13.52
CA ILE A 43 16.59 -2.47 13.71
C ILE A 43 16.39 -2.17 15.19
N GLN A 44 17.25 -1.37 15.81
CA GLN A 44 17.05 -1.01 17.21
C GLN A 44 15.83 -0.10 17.37
N ARG A 45 14.91 -0.45 18.28
CA ARG A 45 13.66 0.28 18.58
C ARG A 45 13.82 1.80 18.67
N LYS A 46 14.90 2.28 19.30
CA LYS A 46 15.20 3.71 19.51
C LYS A 46 15.31 4.54 18.23
N PHE A 47 15.52 3.89 17.08
CA PHE A 47 15.62 4.56 15.80
C PHE A 47 14.29 4.67 15.07
N ILE A 48 13.24 3.96 15.51
CA ILE A 48 11.94 3.93 14.87
C ILE A 48 11.02 4.94 15.56
N VAL A 49 10.33 5.75 14.77
CA VAL A 49 9.40 6.77 15.27
C VAL A 49 7.96 6.50 14.89
N ASP A 50 7.75 5.77 13.81
CA ASP A 50 6.42 5.55 13.26
C ASP A 50 6.45 4.32 12.34
N TYR A 51 5.28 3.83 11.96
CA TYR A 51 5.12 2.72 11.03
C TYR A 51 3.83 2.87 10.21
N PHE A 52 3.79 2.18 9.07
CA PHE A 52 2.55 1.97 8.33
C PHE A 52 2.60 0.61 7.64
N GLU A 53 1.43 0.01 7.44
CA GLU A 53 1.30 -1.27 6.76
C GLU A 53 1.22 -1.07 5.24
N THR A 54 1.75 -2.04 4.50
CA THR A 54 1.57 -2.09 3.03
C THR A 54 0.12 -2.40 2.68
N ASN A 55 -0.33 -1.95 1.50
CA ASN A 55 -1.67 -2.28 1.01
C ASN A 55 -1.84 -3.79 0.80
N SER A 56 -3.07 -4.31 0.99
CA SER A 56 -3.43 -5.70 0.71
C SER A 56 -3.28 -6.11 -0.76
N GLN A 57 -3.19 -5.14 -1.69
CA GLN A 57 -2.86 -5.39 -3.10
C GLN A 57 -1.40 -5.81 -3.33
N CYS A 58 -0.53 -5.64 -2.34
CA CYS A 58 0.87 -6.07 -2.45
C CYS A 58 0.96 -7.60 -2.40
N ALA A 59 1.75 -8.19 -3.31
CA ALA A 59 1.99 -9.64 -3.34
C ALA A 59 2.67 -10.15 -2.05
N LYS A 60 3.37 -9.27 -1.33
CA LYS A 60 3.97 -9.55 -0.03
C LYS A 60 3.43 -8.56 1.00
N PRO A 61 2.86 -9.03 2.12
CA PRO A 61 2.50 -8.16 3.23
C PRO A 61 3.76 -7.61 3.90
N GLY A 62 3.74 -6.36 4.32
CA GLY A 62 4.90 -5.73 4.95
C GLY A 62 4.50 -4.64 5.94
N VAL A 63 5.37 -4.43 6.92
CA VAL A 63 5.33 -3.24 7.78
C VAL A 63 6.48 -2.34 7.38
N ILE A 64 6.20 -1.08 7.11
CA ILE A 64 7.22 -0.08 6.76
C ILE A 64 7.47 0.81 7.97
N PHE A 65 8.63 0.61 8.61
CA PHE A 65 9.07 1.47 9.70
C PHE A 65 9.68 2.77 9.17
N ILE A 66 9.29 3.88 9.80
CA ILE A 66 9.90 5.19 9.61
C ILE A 66 10.91 5.40 10.71
N THR A 67 12.16 5.65 10.32
CA THR A 67 13.23 5.95 11.26
C THR A 67 13.28 7.43 11.62
N ARG A 68 13.94 7.81 12.72
CA ARG A 68 14.22 9.20 13.11
C ARG A 68 14.91 10.02 12.00
N ARG A 69 15.60 9.36 11.08
CA ARG A 69 16.27 9.98 9.92
C ARG A 69 15.35 10.06 8.69
N GLY A 70 14.05 9.77 8.83
CA GLY A 70 13.08 9.76 7.74
C GLY A 70 13.21 8.60 6.76
N ARG A 71 14.09 7.62 7.03
CA ARG A 71 14.23 6.44 6.16
C ARG A 71 13.08 5.48 6.40
N LYS A 72 12.52 4.97 5.30
CA LYS A 72 11.50 3.91 5.26
C LYS A 72 12.19 2.56 5.12
N ILE A 73 11.87 1.62 6.01
CA ILE A 73 12.48 0.29 6.00
C ILE A 73 11.37 -0.76 6.09
N CYS A 74 11.35 -1.67 5.13
CA CYS A 74 10.45 -2.81 5.11
C CYS A 74 10.87 -3.87 6.13
N ALA A 75 9.90 -4.38 6.89
CA ALA A 75 10.06 -5.45 7.85
C ALA A 75 8.96 -6.51 7.66
N ASP A 76 9.29 -7.75 8.00
CA ASP A 76 8.39 -8.89 7.87
C ASP A 76 7.38 -8.89 9.03
N PRO A 77 6.06 -8.82 8.78
CA PRO A 77 5.05 -8.85 9.85
C PRO A 77 5.06 -10.16 10.66
N SER A 78 5.68 -11.22 10.15
CA SER A 78 5.78 -12.52 10.81
C SER A 78 6.86 -12.56 11.91
N GLU A 79 7.76 -11.58 11.94
CA GLU A 79 8.85 -11.52 12.91
C GLU A 79 8.37 -10.93 14.24
N ALA A 80 8.73 -11.59 15.36
CA ALA A 80 8.27 -11.20 16.70
C ALA A 80 8.64 -9.74 17.05
N TRP A 81 9.86 -9.31 16.73
CA TRP A 81 10.31 -7.95 17.01
C TRP A 81 9.53 -6.88 16.24
N VAL A 82 8.97 -7.23 15.07
CA VAL A 82 8.16 -6.31 14.27
C VAL A 82 6.82 -6.08 14.96
N GLN A 83 6.19 -7.15 15.44
CA GLN A 83 4.92 -7.09 16.19
C GLN A 83 5.08 -6.35 17.51
N ASP A 84 6.18 -6.59 18.24
CA ASP A 84 6.51 -5.86 19.47
C ASP A 84 6.61 -4.35 19.21
N TYR A 85 7.24 -3.96 18.09
CA TYR A 85 7.45 -2.54 17.77
C TYR A 85 6.18 -1.85 17.32
N VAL A 86 5.35 -2.53 16.54
CA VAL A 86 4.02 -2.05 16.17
C VAL A 86 3.19 -1.81 17.42
N THR A 87 3.11 -2.79 18.32
CA THR A 87 2.37 -2.68 19.58
C THR A 87 2.85 -1.51 20.44
N ASP A 88 4.16 -1.36 20.60
CA ASP A 88 4.76 -0.27 21.37
C ASP A 88 4.49 1.11 20.74
N LEU A 89 4.46 1.19 19.40
CA LEU A 89 4.08 2.42 18.68
C LEU A 89 2.58 2.72 18.82
N GLU A 90 1.71 1.71 18.74
CA GLU A 90 0.26 1.87 18.91
C GLU A 90 -0.10 2.37 20.31
N MET A 91 0.55 1.84 21.35
CA MET A 91 0.39 2.31 22.73
C MET A 91 0.79 3.79 22.88
N ASN A 92 1.76 4.26 22.09
CA ASN A 92 2.17 5.67 22.08
C ASN A 92 1.27 6.55 21.20
N VAL A 93 0.67 6.01 20.13
CA VAL A 93 -0.27 6.72 19.24
C VAL A 93 -1.65 6.89 19.89
N GLN A 94 -2.10 5.96 20.73
CA GLN A 94 -3.31 6.10 21.54
C GLN A 94 -3.25 7.31 22.49
N ALA A 95 -2.06 7.79 22.82
CA ALA A 95 -1.86 9.00 23.60
C ALA A 95 -1.92 10.29 22.76
N THR A 96 -1.86 10.22 21.41
CA THR A 96 -1.70 11.43 20.59
C THR A 96 -2.94 11.84 19.77
N SER A 97 -3.43 11.15 18.72
CA SER A 97 -4.66 11.60 17.99
C SER A 97 -4.92 10.90 16.65
N VAL A 98 -4.85 9.57 16.53
CA VAL A 98 -5.29 8.91 15.29
C VAL A 98 -6.30 7.83 15.65
N GLY A 99 -7.57 8.13 15.37
CA GLY A 99 -8.68 7.20 15.58
C GLY A 99 -8.51 5.92 14.75
N PRO A 100 -9.21 4.84 15.11
CA PRO A 100 -9.07 3.56 14.44
C PRO A 100 -9.52 3.68 12.98
N VAL A 101 -8.67 3.24 12.04
CA VAL A 101 -9.14 2.84 10.71
C VAL A 101 -9.92 1.54 10.91
N GLY A 102 -11.15 1.69 11.38
CA GLY A 102 -12.12 0.61 11.46
C GLY A 102 -12.73 0.41 10.07
N SER A 103 -12.39 -0.71 9.45
CA SER A 103 -13.07 -1.25 8.27
C SER A 103 -14.55 -1.52 8.58
N ARG A 104 -15.39 -0.49 8.51
CA ARG A 104 -16.85 -0.66 8.50
C ARG A 104 -17.27 -1.04 7.08
N GLY A 105 -17.43 -2.35 6.85
CA GLY A 105 -18.22 -2.84 5.74
C GLY A 105 -19.67 -2.32 5.81
N PRO A 106 -20.40 -2.25 4.70
CA PRO A 106 -21.77 -1.76 4.70
C PRO A 106 -22.68 -2.75 5.44
N SER A 107 -23.09 -2.40 6.66
CA SER A 107 -24.23 -3.02 7.32
C SER A 107 -25.49 -2.58 6.59
N LEU A 108 -26.02 -3.48 5.76
CA LEU A 108 -27.34 -3.38 5.13
C LEU A 108 -28.39 -3.35 6.25
N GLY A 109 -28.81 -2.15 6.64
CA GLY A 109 -29.90 -1.96 7.59
C GLY A 109 -31.22 -2.33 6.94
N THR A 110 -31.76 -3.49 7.31
CA THR A 110 -33.15 -3.87 7.04
C THR A 110 -34.08 -2.87 7.70
N ILE A 111 -34.93 -2.20 6.92
CA ILE A 111 -36.03 -1.38 7.42
C ILE A 111 -37.09 -2.29 8.06
N PRO A 112 -37.49 -2.09 9.33
CA PRO A 112 -38.66 -2.74 9.88
C PRO A 112 -39.92 -2.00 9.37
N VAL A 113 -40.73 -2.70 8.58
CA VAL A 113 -42.08 -2.24 8.21
C VAL A 113 -43.00 -2.52 9.40
N THR A 114 -43.13 -1.57 10.32
CA THR A 114 -44.25 -1.56 11.28
C THR A 114 -45.38 -0.71 10.69
N SER A 115 -46.32 -1.35 10.01
CA SER A 115 -47.65 -0.78 9.79
C SER A 115 -48.40 -0.83 11.12
N THR A 116 -48.34 0.27 11.87
CA THR A 116 -49.20 0.49 13.03
C THR A 116 -50.64 0.61 12.54
N ALA A 117 -51.50 -0.27 13.04
CA ALA A 117 -52.94 -0.09 12.96
C ALA A 117 -53.32 1.19 13.72
N THR A 118 -54.11 2.06 13.09
CA THR A 118 -54.89 3.06 13.83
C THR A 118 -56.26 3.15 13.18
N SER A 119 -57.20 2.50 13.85
CA SER A 119 -58.64 2.72 13.77
C SER A 119 -58.98 4.14 14.24
N TRP A 120 -59.81 4.86 13.48
CA TRP A 120 -61.05 5.54 13.90
C TRP A 120 -61.90 5.75 12.66
#